data_AF-A0A820PAP6-F1
#
_entry.id   AF-A0A820PAP6-F1
#
_cell.length_a   1.000
_cell.length_b   1.000
_cell.length_c   1.000
_cell.angle_alpha   90.00
_cell.angle_beta   90.00
_cell.angle_gamma   90.00
#
_symmetry.space_group_name_H-M   'P 1'
#
loop_
_entity.id
_entity.type
_entity.pdbx_description
1 polymer ?
#
loop_
_entity_poly.entity_id
_entity_poly.type
_entity_poly.pdbx_seq_one_letter_code
_entity_poly.pdbx_strand_id
1 'polypeptide(L)'
;MGKTNNNRRGLNSNYPLSTADKTIEQFNAVTYRVISTVLKENNEHLRARIIEKWIDIAHECRQLKNFSSLTAILNGLQSGCIYRLNTAWSRVDSSQNSIFDELKSIFGSCGANRQQARTILDK
;
A
#
# COMPACT_ATOMS: atom_id res chain seq x y z
N MET A 1 -32.98 8.40 -6.16
CA MET A 1 -32.31 9.17 -7.23
C MET A 1 -31.36 10.17 -6.58
N GLY A 2 -30.03 10.10 -6.60
CA GLY A 2 -29.11 9.50 -7.57
C GLY A 2 -28.36 10.63 -8.28
N LYS A 3 -27.23 11.08 -7.72
CA LYS A 3 -26.10 11.68 -8.48
C LYS A 3 -24.79 11.36 -7.75
N THR A 4 -24.23 10.21 -8.09
CA THR A 4 -22.85 9.81 -7.85
C THR A 4 -21.93 10.68 -8.71
N ASN A 5 -21.15 11.57 -8.10
CA ASN A 5 -20.11 12.31 -8.80
C ASN A 5 -18.86 11.42 -8.94
N ASN A 6 -18.91 10.52 -9.91
CA ASN A 6 -17.80 9.70 -10.34
C ASN A 6 -16.85 10.56 -11.19
N ASN A 7 -15.90 11.24 -10.55
CA ASN A 7 -14.75 11.82 -11.25
C ASN A 7 -13.70 10.73 -11.56
N ARG A 8 -14.14 9.61 -12.15
CA ARG A 8 -13.25 8.67 -12.83
C ARG A 8 -12.94 9.30 -14.18
N ARG A 9 -11.77 9.94 -14.27
CA ARG A 9 -11.17 10.33 -15.55
C ARG A 9 -11.03 9.09 -16.42
N GLY A 10 -12.05 8.81 -17.22
CA GLY A 10 -11.96 7.92 -18.36
C GLY A 10 -11.10 8.60 -19.41
N LEU A 11 -9.80 8.35 -19.36
CA LEU A 11 -8.95 8.58 -20.52
C LEU A 11 -9.10 7.36 -21.42
N ASN A 12 -10.04 7.49 -22.35
CA ASN A 12 -10.07 6.68 -23.56
C ASN A 12 -8.77 7.00 -24.33
N SER A 13 -7.79 6.10 -24.35
CA SER A 13 -6.49 6.39 -24.97
C SER A 13 -5.89 5.15 -25.62
N ASN A 14 -6.05 5.07 -26.94
CA ASN A 14 -5.22 4.25 -27.84
C ASN A 14 -3.78 4.78 -27.96
N TYR A 15 -3.34 5.70 -27.08
CA TYR A 15 -1.97 6.17 -27.03
C TYR A 15 -1.18 5.41 -25.95
N PRO A 16 0.04 4.94 -26.26
CA PRO A 16 0.87 4.26 -25.29
C PRO A 16 1.13 5.20 -24.11
N LEU A 17 0.83 4.69 -22.91
CA LEU A 17 1.09 5.38 -21.65
C LEU A 17 2.51 5.89 -21.60
N SER A 18 2.68 7.12 -21.09
CA SER A 18 4.01 7.65 -20.84
C SER A 18 4.75 6.75 -19.85
N THR A 19 6.08 6.79 -19.83
CA THR A 19 6.88 6.04 -18.86
C THR A 19 6.49 6.39 -17.42
N ALA A 20 6.09 7.64 -17.16
CA ALA A 20 5.59 8.07 -15.86
C ALA A 20 4.24 7.42 -15.50
N ASP A 21 3.32 7.31 -16.45
CA ASP A 21 2.03 6.65 -16.21
C ASP A 21 2.21 5.15 -15.94
N LYS A 22 3.12 4.49 -16.68
CA LYS A 22 3.43 3.08 -16.49
C LYS A 22 4.02 2.79 -15.11
N THR A 23 4.89 3.65 -14.59
CA THR A 23 5.47 3.46 -13.25
C THR A 23 4.43 3.71 -12.15
N ILE A 24 3.54 4.68 -12.34
CA ILE A 24 2.39 4.91 -11.45
C ILE A 24 1.46 3.70 -11.43
N GLU A 25 1.15 3.11 -12.60
CA GLU A 25 0.33 1.90 -12.69
C GLU A 25 0.98 0.72 -11.99
N GLN A 26 2.28 0.49 -12.20
CA GLN A 26 3.02 -0.57 -11.53
C GLN A 26 2.98 -0.41 -10.00
N PHE A 27 3.23 0.80 -9.50
CA PHE A 27 3.15 1.12 -8.08
C PHE A 27 1.77 0.80 -7.51
N ASN A 28 0.72 1.32 -8.16
CA ASN A 28 -0.66 1.10 -7.76
C ASN A 28 -1.03 -0.38 -7.81
N ALA A 29 -0.61 -1.10 -8.84
CA ALA A 29 -0.86 -2.53 -8.98
C ALA A 29 -0.27 -3.33 -7.82
N VAL A 30 0.95 -2.99 -7.37
CA VAL A 30 1.56 -3.63 -6.19
C VAL A 30 0.75 -3.30 -4.92
N THR A 31 0.44 -2.03 -4.68
CA THR A 31 -0.36 -1.63 -3.51
C THR A 31 -1.73 -2.32 -3.47
N TYR A 32 -2.44 -2.40 -4.59
CA TYR A 32 -3.72 -3.10 -4.67
C TYR A 32 -3.59 -4.62 -4.50
N ARG A 33 -2.50 -5.23 -4.99
CA ARG A 33 -2.22 -6.65 -4.75
C ARG A 33 -2.07 -6.94 -3.27
N VAL A 34 -1.30 -6.13 -2.53
CA VAL A 34 -1.18 -6.27 -1.06
C VAL A 34 -2.55 -6.19 -0.40
N ILE A 35 -3.31 -5.13 -0.66
CA ILE A 35 -4.63 -4.92 -0.03
C ILE A 35 -5.59 -6.08 -0.37
N SER A 36 -5.66 -6.48 -1.64
CA SER A 36 -6.59 -7.51 -2.10
C SER A 36 -6.27 -8.89 -1.54
N THR A 37 -4.99 -9.27 -1.44
CA THR A 37 -4.59 -10.58 -0.92
C THR A 37 -4.90 -10.71 0.57
N VAL A 38 -4.68 -9.65 1.35
CA VAL A 38 -4.99 -9.63 2.79
C VAL A 38 -6.50 -9.60 3.04
N LEU A 39 -7.27 -8.79 2.30
CA LEU A 39 -8.72 -8.67 2.51
C LEU A 39 -9.53 -9.85 1.98
N LYS A 40 -9.03 -10.61 1.00
CA LYS A 40 -9.72 -11.79 0.47
C LYS A 40 -9.69 -12.99 1.40
N GLU A 41 -8.70 -13.05 2.28
CA GLU A 41 -8.60 -14.13 3.26
C GLU A 41 -9.53 -13.85 4.44
N ASN A 42 -10.40 -14.80 4.78
CA ASN A 42 -11.38 -14.66 5.86
C ASN A 42 -10.86 -15.21 7.20
N ASN A 43 -9.89 -16.13 7.16
CA ASN A 43 -9.28 -16.70 8.35
C ASN A 43 -8.18 -15.78 8.88
N GLU A 44 -8.35 -15.31 10.11
CA GLU A 44 -7.42 -14.36 10.72
C GLU A 44 -5.98 -14.90 10.90
N HIS A 45 -5.79 -16.21 11.09
CA HIS A 45 -4.46 -16.81 11.20
C HIS A 45 -3.75 -16.85 9.85
N LEU A 46 -4.47 -17.22 8.79
CA LEU A 46 -3.92 -17.17 7.43
C LEU A 46 -3.68 -15.73 6.99
N ARG A 47 -4.56 -14.81 7.38
CA ARG A 47 -4.38 -13.39 7.12
C ARG A 47 -3.11 -12.84 7.77
N ALA A 48 -2.83 -13.20 9.02
CA ALA A 48 -1.59 -12.83 9.70
C ALA A 48 -0.35 -13.36 8.95
N ARG A 49 -0.37 -14.62 8.50
CA ARG A 49 0.71 -15.19 7.66
C ARG A 49 0.90 -14.46 6.33
N ILE A 50 -0.19 -13.99 5.71
CA ILE A 50 -0.11 -13.19 4.49
C ILE A 50 0.54 -11.82 4.78
N ILE A 51 0.20 -11.19 5.91
CA ILE A 51 0.82 -9.93 6.35
C ILE A 51 2.32 -10.14 6.59
N GLU A 52 2.71 -11.17 7.34
CA GLU A 52 4.12 -11.55 7.55
C GLU A 52 4.84 -11.75 6.22
N LYS A 53 4.20 -12.45 5.28
CA LYS A 53 4.82 -12.68 3.97
C LYS A 53 5.05 -11.39 3.18
N TRP A 54 4.15 -10.42 3.29
CA TRP A 54 4.36 -9.10 2.67
C TRP A 54 5.46 -8.30 3.36
N ILE A 55 5.65 -8.44 4.67
CA ILE A 55 6.75 -7.83 5.41
C ILE A 55 8.09 -8.45 4.95
N ASP A 56 8.17 -9.77 4.80
CA ASP A 56 9.35 -10.44 4.25
C ASP A 56 9.67 -9.94 2.84
N ILE A 57 8.67 -9.84 1.96
CA ILE A 57 8.85 -9.33 0.59
C ILE A 57 9.34 -7.87 0.62
N ALA A 58 8.81 -7.05 1.52
CA ALA A 58 9.27 -5.67 1.71
C ALA A 58 10.75 -5.64 2.15
N HIS A 59 11.14 -6.50 3.09
CA HIS A 59 12.52 -6.64 3.52
C HIS A 59 13.44 -7.04 2.35
N GLU A 60 13.05 -8.03 1.54
CA GLU A 60 13.81 -8.40 0.33
C GLU A 60 13.90 -7.27 -0.70
N CYS A 61 12.82 -6.50 -0.89
CA CYS A 61 12.84 -5.33 -1.77
C CYS A 61 13.86 -4.28 -1.29
N ARG A 62 14.05 -4.12 0.04
CA ARG A 62 15.11 -3.26 0.60
C ARG A 62 16.50 -3.79 0.24
N GLN A 63 16.74 -5.10 0.38
CA GLN A 63 18.04 -5.71 0.06
C GLN A 63 18.40 -5.52 -1.42
N LEU A 64 17.42 -5.67 -2.31
CA LEU A 64 17.55 -5.48 -3.75
C LEU A 64 17.54 -4.00 -4.18
N LYS A 65 17.45 -3.05 -3.24
CA LYS A 65 17.32 -1.60 -3.50
C LYS A 65 16.11 -1.24 -4.38
N ASN A 66 15.07 -2.07 -4.38
CA ASN A 66 13.80 -1.81 -5.07
C ASN A 66 12.86 -1.00 -4.16
N PHE A 67 13.19 0.29 -4.00
CA PHE A 67 12.44 1.18 -3.12
C PHE A 67 11.01 1.45 -3.61
N SER A 68 10.77 1.43 -4.92
CA SER A 68 9.41 1.63 -5.46
C SER A 68 8.44 0.54 -4.98
N SER A 69 8.85 -0.72 -5.06
CA SER A 69 8.01 -1.85 -4.61
C SER A 69 7.93 -1.92 -3.08
N LEU A 70 9.03 -1.63 -2.38
CA LEU A 70 9.04 -1.50 -0.92
C LEU A 70 8.00 -0.47 -0.45
N THR A 71 8.05 0.75 -0.97
CA THR A 71 7.10 1.82 -0.61
C THR A 71 5.67 1.46 -1.00
N ALA A 72 5.46 0.79 -2.14
CA ALA A 72 4.13 0.33 -2.55
C ALA A 72 3.52 -0.69 -1.57
N ILE A 73 4.34 -1.62 -1.06
CA ILE A 73 3.94 -2.63 -0.07
C ILE A 73 3.64 -1.96 1.27
N LEU A 74 4.53 -1.09 1.75
CA LEU A 74 4.31 -0.35 3.00
C LEU A 74 3.01 0.46 2.96
N ASN A 75 2.74 1.16 1.85
CA ASN A 75 1.48 1.88 1.65
C ASN A 75 0.25 0.95 1.61
N GLY A 76 0.41 -0.27 1.06
CA GLY A 76 -0.65 -1.28 1.07
C GLY A 76 -0.99 -1.75 2.48
N LEU A 77 0.03 -2.07 3.28
CA LEU A 77 -0.13 -2.52 4.68
C LEU A 77 -0.60 -1.40 5.62
N GLN A 78 -0.18 -0.16 5.37
CA GLN A 78 -0.61 1.03 6.14
C GLN A 78 -1.96 1.59 5.68
N SER A 79 -2.54 1.03 4.61
CA SER A 79 -3.88 1.41 4.17
C SER A 79 -4.87 1.21 5.30
N GLY A 80 -5.80 2.16 5.48
CA GLY A 80 -6.76 2.14 6.57
C GLY A 80 -7.60 0.85 6.63
N CYS A 81 -7.77 0.15 5.51
CA CYS A 81 -8.47 -1.14 5.45
C CYS A 81 -7.70 -2.28 6.13
N ILE A 82 -6.37 -2.26 6.02
CA ILE A 82 -5.47 -3.30 6.57
C ILE A 82 -5.05 -2.91 7.99
N TYR A 83 -4.70 -1.66 8.22
CA TYR A 83 -4.25 -1.17 9.53
C TYR A 83 -5.29 -1.36 10.65
N ARG A 84 -6.59 -1.35 10.31
CA ARG A 84 -7.68 -1.56 11.28
C ARG A 84 -7.90 -3.02 11.69
N LEU A 85 -7.23 -3.98 11.05
CA LEU A 85 -7.41 -5.42 11.31
C LEU A 85 -6.65 -5.86 12.57
N ASN A 86 -6.97 -5.27 13.72
CA ASN A 86 -6.24 -5.47 14.97
C ASN A 86 -6.09 -6.95 15.36
N THR A 87 -7.10 -7.77 15.10
CA THR A 87 -7.09 -9.21 15.41
C THR A 87 -6.16 -10.02 14.50
N ALA A 88 -5.92 -9.57 13.27
CA ALA A 88 -4.91 -10.18 12.39
C ALA A 88 -3.50 -9.73 12.81
N TRP A 89 -3.32 -8.42 13.06
CA TRP A 89 -2.04 -7.86 13.51
C TRP A 89 -1.57 -8.42 14.86
N SER A 90 -2.50 -8.71 15.78
CA SER A 90 -2.15 -9.35 17.06
C SER A 90 -1.66 -10.79 16.92
N ARG A 91 -1.89 -11.43 15.78
CA ARG A 91 -1.43 -12.79 15.46
C ARG A 91 -0.13 -12.82 14.66
N VAL A 92 0.31 -11.66 14.15
CA VAL A 92 1.60 -11.51 13.48
C VAL A 92 2.71 -11.64 14.51
N ASP A 93 3.77 -12.36 14.17
CA ASP A 93 4.93 -12.52 15.04
C ASP A 93 5.55 -11.16 15.43
N SER A 94 6.03 -11.03 16.67
CA SER A 94 6.60 -9.79 17.18
C SER A 94 7.88 -9.38 16.46
N SER A 95 8.65 -10.34 15.92
CA SER A 95 9.82 -10.05 15.09
C SER A 95 9.41 -9.40 13.77
N GLN A 96 8.34 -9.89 13.15
CA GLN A 96 7.80 -9.35 11.90
C GLN A 96 7.23 -7.95 12.09
N ASN A 97 6.50 -7.71 13.19
CA ASN A 97 6.07 -6.35 13.55
C ASN A 97 7.26 -5.40 13.76
N SER A 98 8.34 -5.87 14.39
CA SER A 98 9.55 -5.05 14.59
C SER A 98 10.22 -4.68 13.26
N ILE A 99 10.34 -5.62 12.32
CA ILE A 99 10.86 -5.36 10.96
C ILE A 99 9.97 -4.36 10.24
N PHE A 100 8.65 -4.53 10.32
CA PHE A 100 7.70 -3.62 9.70
C PHE A 100 7.82 -2.20 10.26
N ASP A 101 7.97 -2.04 11.57
CA ASP A 101 8.16 -0.75 12.23
C ASP A 101 9.51 -0.10 11.86
N GLU A 102 10.60 -0.88 11.75
CA GLU A 102 11.88 -0.38 11.22
C GLU A 102 11.72 0.14 9.79
N LEU A 103 11.15 -0.67 8.90
CA LEU A 103 10.92 -0.29 7.50
C LEU A 103 10.02 0.95 7.39
N LYS A 104 8.96 1.02 8.21
CA LYS A 104 8.06 2.18 8.29
C LYS A 104 8.78 3.42 8.81
N SER A 105 9.65 3.30 9.80
CA SER A 105 10.41 4.45 10.34
C SER A 105 11.31 5.06 9.28
N ILE A 106 11.97 4.21 8.48
CA ILE A 106 12.92 4.66 7.45
C ILE A 106 12.20 5.17 6.20
N PHE A 107 11.12 4.52 5.77
CA PHE A 107 10.50 4.76 4.45
C PHE A 107 9.06 5.30 4.50
N GLY A 108 8.43 5.39 5.67
CA GLY A 108 7.02 5.80 5.85
C GLY A 108 6.74 7.28 5.59
N SER A 109 7.77 8.13 5.53
CA SER A 109 7.60 9.58 5.38
C SER A 109 7.37 10.05 3.94
N CYS A 110 7.43 9.17 2.94
CA CYS A 110 7.29 9.58 1.54
C CYS A 110 5.83 9.89 1.12
N GLY A 111 4.84 9.62 1.99
CA GLY A 111 3.41 9.83 1.72
C GLY A 111 2.75 11.05 2.38
N ALA A 112 3.50 11.84 3.19
CA ALA A 112 2.95 12.95 3.97
C ALA A 112 2.37 14.13 3.14
N ASN A 113 2.54 14.08 1.82
CA ASN A 113 2.03 15.12 0.90
C ASN A 113 0.51 15.07 0.71
N ARG A 114 -0.22 14.05 1.20
CA ARG A 114 -1.68 14.00 1.05
C ARG A 114 -2.45 14.85 2.07
N GLN A 115 -1.92 15.05 3.28
CA GLN A 115 -2.50 16.02 4.23
C GLN A 115 -2.04 17.45 3.92
N GLN A 116 -0.77 17.67 3.56
CA GLN A 116 -0.26 19.02 3.23
C GLN A 116 -0.88 19.61 1.95
N ALA A 117 -1.17 18.78 0.93
CA ALA A 117 -1.82 19.25 -0.29
C ALA A 117 -3.26 19.75 -0.07
N ARG A 118 -3.94 19.32 1.01
CA ARG A 118 -5.27 19.85 1.35
C ARG A 118 -5.19 21.23 1.97
N THR A 119 -4.18 21.48 2.81
CA THR A 119 -4.01 22.76 3.50
C THR A 119 -3.56 23.90 2.58
N ILE A 120 -2.93 23.59 1.45
CA ILE A 120 -2.42 24.60 0.50
C ILE A 120 -3.52 25.08 -0.46
N LEU A 121 -4.60 24.32 -0.66
CA LEU A 121 -5.72 24.69 -1.53
C LEU A 121 -6.82 25.50 -0.81
N ASP A 122 -6.71 25.66 0.51
CA ASP A 122 -7.68 26.39 1.35
C ASP A 122 -7.16 27.79 1.78
N LYS A 123 -6.23 28.40 1.04
CA LYS A 123 -5.77 29.78 1.25
C LYS A 123 -5.88 30.64 0.00
#